data_AF-A0A2U1KDA7-F1
#
_entry.id   AF-A0A2U1KDA7-F1
#
_cell.length_a   1.000
_cell.length_b   1.000
_cell.length_c   1.000
_cell.angle_alpha   90.00
_cell.angle_beta   90.00
_cell.angle_gamma   90.00
#
_symmetry.space_group_name_H-M   'P 1'
#
loop_
_entity.id
_entity.type
_entity.pdbx_description
1 polymer ?
#
loop_
_entity_poly.entity_id
_entity_poly.type
_entity_poly.pdbx_seq_one_letter_code
_entity_poly.pdbx_strand_id
1 'polypeptide(L)'
;MTALPPTDRRNQYLFPAALAALLFIGSLRIALDNLKNNYHIHEYFGPQSGGYRVVKRPPIRVSDDEIIDNGCNVFEGKWVWDNESHPLYTEASCPLLVKQVTCQKNGRPDSSYQNWKWQPDGCNLPRFNALKLLEILRDKRLMFVGDSVQRGMFDSMVCLVQSVIPEGKKSLQKVPPRKIFRAEDYNASIEFYWAPFLVESISDHATNHTVMKRLVRLDYISNHSKQWEGVDMLVFESYVWWMYKPVINATYGNLDNIQEYNVTTAYKIAMETWANWIETSINSHTQKVFFMTMSPTHLWNWEWMKGDGGNCFSESQPIQKPYWGTGSNLDIMGIVKDVLGRMQVNVRLINITQLSEYRKDGHTSVYGERKGKLLTKEQKSDPKNFADCIHWCLPGVPDTWNEILYAVLLQDYRKF
;
A
#
# COMPACT_ATOMS: atom_id res chain seq x y z
N MET A 1 50.28 20.43 52.65
CA MET A 1 50.23 21.31 51.46
C MET A 1 50.26 20.43 50.23
N THR A 2 49.13 20.26 49.55
CA THR A 2 49.05 19.65 48.23
C THR A 2 48.02 20.46 47.45
N ALA A 3 48.49 21.20 46.46
CA ALA A 3 47.71 22.12 45.64
C ALA A 3 47.00 21.34 44.50
N LEU A 4 45.72 21.64 44.31
CA LEU A 4 44.90 21.20 43.18
C LEU A 4 45.19 22.06 41.93
N PRO A 5 45.06 21.51 40.71
CA PRO A 5 45.34 22.23 39.47
C PRO A 5 44.18 23.19 39.10
N PRO A 6 44.44 24.23 38.29
CA PRO A 6 43.43 25.22 37.95
C PRO A 6 42.45 24.66 36.91
N THR A 7 41.16 24.76 37.21
CA THR A 7 40.08 24.45 36.28
C THR A 7 39.99 25.50 35.18
N ASP A 8 40.14 25.04 33.94
CA ASP A 8 40.06 25.84 32.72
C ASP A 8 38.63 26.38 32.52
N ARG A 9 38.42 27.65 32.90
CA ARG A 9 37.13 28.37 32.82
C ARG A 9 36.63 28.59 31.39
N ARG A 10 37.40 28.21 30.35
CA ARG A 10 37.05 28.48 28.95
C ARG A 10 36.03 27.50 28.36
N ASN A 11 35.87 26.30 28.95
CA ASN A 11 34.98 25.27 28.42
C ASN A 11 33.54 25.29 28.95
N GLN A 12 33.23 26.02 30.04
CA GLN A 12 31.88 26.06 30.61
C GLN A 12 30.88 26.95 29.84
N TYR A 13 31.37 27.84 28.96
CA TYR A 13 30.52 28.75 28.20
C TYR A 13 30.33 28.35 26.72
N LEU A 14 31.22 27.51 26.17
CA LEU A 14 31.15 27.07 24.78
C LEU A 14 29.97 26.12 24.51
N PHE A 15 29.70 25.20 25.43
CA PHE A 15 28.61 24.22 25.28
C PHE A 15 27.21 24.86 25.35
N PRO A 16 26.91 25.72 26.34
CA PRO A 16 25.63 26.43 26.40
C PRO A 16 25.45 27.39 25.23
N ALA A 17 26.52 28.07 24.78
CA ALA A 17 26.46 28.98 23.63
C ALA A 17 26.20 28.23 22.32
N ALA A 18 26.83 27.08 22.11
CA ALA A 18 26.59 26.23 20.94
C ALA A 18 25.15 25.67 20.92
N LEU A 19 24.63 25.25 22.07
CA LEU A 19 23.25 24.77 22.19
C LEU A 19 22.24 25.90 21.94
N ALA A 20 22.48 27.09 22.50
CA ALA A 20 21.66 28.26 22.25
C ALA A 20 21.69 28.67 20.77
N ALA A 21 22.85 28.63 20.11
CA ALA A 21 22.97 28.91 18.69
C ALA A 21 22.20 27.89 17.83
N LEU A 22 22.29 26.59 18.15
CA LEU A 22 21.54 25.54 17.44
C LEU A 22 20.02 25.67 17.64
N LEU A 23 19.57 25.99 18.84
CA LEU A 23 18.16 26.27 19.11
C LEU A 23 17.68 27.51 18.36
N PHE A 24 18.49 28.56 18.31
CA PHE A 24 18.17 29.79 17.58
C PHE A 24 18.11 29.55 16.07
N ILE A 25 19.05 28.80 15.50
CA ILE A 25 19.05 28.41 14.08
C ILE A 25 17.85 27.51 13.77
N GLY A 26 17.54 26.54 14.64
CA GLY A 26 16.40 25.64 14.47
C GLY A 26 15.06 26.38 14.51
N SER A 27 14.87 27.27 15.48
CA SER A 27 13.67 28.10 15.61
C SER A 27 13.56 29.15 14.51
N LEU A 28 14.66 29.75 14.07
CA LEU A 28 14.68 30.66 12.93
C LEU A 28 14.33 29.92 11.62
N ARG A 29 14.81 28.69 11.43
CA ARG A 29 14.46 27.86 10.27
C ARG A 29 12.98 27.47 10.26
N ILE A 30 12.43 27.07 11.41
CA ILE A 30 10.99 26.80 11.56
C ILE A 30 10.17 28.07 11.32
N ALA A 31 10.61 29.22 11.84
CA ALA A 31 9.95 30.50 11.62
C ALA A 31 10.01 30.93 10.13
N LEU A 32 11.15 30.72 9.46
CA LEU A 32 11.32 30.98 8.03
C LEU A 32 10.48 30.03 7.17
N ASP A 33 10.40 28.73 7.51
CA ASP A 33 9.56 27.76 6.81
C ASP A 33 8.07 28.07 7.01
N ASN A 34 7.67 28.48 8.22
CA ASN A 34 6.31 28.95 8.50
C ASN A 34 6.00 30.29 7.81
N LEU A 35 6.95 31.22 7.73
CA LEU A 35 6.80 32.47 6.99
C LEU A 35 6.72 32.23 5.49
N LYS A 36 7.49 31.28 4.93
CA LYS A 36 7.40 30.89 3.52
C LYS A 36 6.04 30.26 3.19
N ASN A 37 5.54 29.40 4.09
CA ASN A 37 4.19 28.84 3.98
C ASN A 37 3.11 29.92 4.10
N ASN A 38 3.24 30.86 5.04
CA ASN A 38 2.29 31.96 5.21
C ASN A 38 2.33 32.96 4.05
N TYR A 39 3.50 33.25 3.47
CA TYR A 39 3.62 34.14 2.32
C TYR A 39 2.92 33.55 1.09
N HIS A 40 3.07 32.24 0.87
CA HIS A 40 2.32 31.53 -0.16
C HIS A 40 0.83 31.49 0.12
N ILE A 41 0.38 31.40 1.37
CA ILE A 41 -1.05 31.45 1.70
C ILE A 41 -1.60 32.87 1.48
N HIS A 42 -0.87 33.92 1.87
CA HIS A 42 -1.39 35.29 1.84
C HIS A 42 -1.50 35.90 0.44
N GLU A 43 -0.64 35.48 -0.50
CA GLU A 43 -0.65 35.97 -1.88
C GLU A 43 -1.87 35.49 -2.70
N TYR A 44 -2.60 34.45 -2.22
CA TYR A 44 -3.77 33.89 -2.91
C TYR A 44 -5.14 34.30 -2.33
N PHE A 45 -5.17 34.96 -1.16
CA PHE A 45 -6.41 35.45 -0.54
C PHE A 45 -6.46 36.98 -0.53
N GLY A 46 -6.53 37.59 -1.72
CA GLY A 46 -6.89 39.00 -1.90
C GLY A 46 -8.40 39.25 -1.77
N PRO A 47 -8.85 40.48 -1.49
CA PRO A 47 -10.27 40.78 -1.26
C PRO A 47 -11.11 40.62 -2.54
N GLN A 48 -12.37 40.23 -2.32
CA GLN A 48 -13.30 39.65 -3.28
C GLN A 48 -13.99 40.71 -4.17
N SER A 49 -14.12 40.41 -5.48
CA SER A 49 -15.15 40.98 -6.35
C SER A 49 -15.77 39.87 -7.20
N GLY A 50 -17.10 39.82 -7.23
CA GLY A 50 -17.92 38.71 -7.74
C GLY A 50 -17.61 38.27 -9.18
N GLY A 51 -17.52 36.95 -9.35
CA GLY A 51 -17.34 36.25 -10.63
C GLY A 51 -17.16 34.76 -10.36
N TYR A 52 -17.65 33.90 -11.26
CA TYR A 52 -17.62 32.43 -11.15
C TYR A 52 -16.28 31.91 -10.61
N ARG A 53 -16.36 31.09 -9.57
CA ARG A 53 -15.21 30.59 -8.81
C ARG A 53 -14.45 29.54 -9.63
N VAL A 54 -13.55 29.97 -10.50
CA VAL A 54 -12.49 29.09 -10.99
C VAL A 54 -11.55 28.88 -9.82
N VAL A 55 -11.70 27.76 -9.10
CA VAL A 55 -10.73 27.34 -8.10
C VAL A 55 -9.44 27.03 -8.85
N LYS A 56 -8.51 27.98 -8.88
CA LYS A 56 -7.16 27.76 -9.43
C LYS A 56 -6.51 26.70 -8.55
N ARG A 57 -6.41 25.47 -9.07
CA ARG A 57 -5.67 24.38 -8.42
C ARG A 57 -4.20 24.81 -8.29
N PRO A 58 -3.55 24.61 -7.14
CA PRO A 58 -2.10 24.84 -7.04
C PRO A 58 -1.40 23.97 -8.09
N PRO A 59 -0.55 24.51 -8.96
CA PRO A 59 0.20 23.68 -9.90
C PRO A 59 1.16 22.79 -9.10
N ILE A 60 1.03 21.47 -9.25
CA ILE A 60 1.98 20.52 -8.69
C ILE A 60 3.31 20.71 -9.42
N ARG A 61 4.30 21.27 -8.75
CA ARG A 61 5.66 21.40 -9.30
C ARG A 61 6.30 20.02 -9.34
N VAL A 62 6.62 19.56 -10.54
CA VAL A 62 7.37 18.32 -10.77
C VAL A 62 8.76 18.71 -11.25
N SER A 63 9.80 18.27 -10.55
CA SER A 63 11.19 18.48 -10.97
C SER A 63 11.63 17.41 -11.95
N ASP A 64 12.73 17.65 -12.67
CA ASP A 64 13.21 16.74 -13.72
C ASP A 64 13.58 15.35 -13.16
N ASP A 65 14.05 15.27 -11.92
CA ASP A 65 14.35 14.02 -11.21
C ASP A 65 13.12 13.19 -10.82
N GLU A 66 11.93 13.79 -10.86
CA GLU A 66 10.66 13.11 -10.61
C GLU A 66 9.99 12.61 -11.91
N ILE A 67 10.63 12.84 -13.06
CA ILE A 67 10.16 12.39 -14.37
C ILE A 67 10.60 10.95 -14.59
N ILE A 68 9.64 10.07 -14.85
CA ILE A 68 9.92 8.72 -15.34
C ILE A 68 10.09 8.81 -16.85
N ASP A 69 11.28 8.46 -17.33
CA ASP A 69 11.61 8.46 -18.75
C ASP A 69 10.66 7.56 -19.55
N ASN A 70 10.35 7.97 -20.78
CA ASN A 70 9.55 7.18 -21.70
C ASN A 70 10.23 5.83 -21.94
N GLY A 71 9.52 4.73 -21.61
CA GLY A 71 10.03 3.37 -21.78
C GLY A 71 10.65 2.76 -20.53
N CYS A 72 10.75 3.49 -19.41
CA CYS A 72 11.18 2.86 -18.15
C CYS A 72 10.14 1.86 -17.64
N ASN A 73 10.56 0.61 -17.46
CA ASN A 73 9.79 -0.39 -16.77
C ASN A 73 10.01 -0.29 -15.25
N VAL A 74 9.11 0.42 -14.56
CA VAL A 74 9.21 0.63 -13.09
C VAL A 74 9.05 -0.66 -12.27
N PHE A 75 8.66 -1.77 -12.90
CA PHE A 75 8.42 -3.06 -12.25
C PHE A 75 9.62 -4.02 -12.34
N GLU A 76 10.65 -3.67 -13.11
CA GLU A 76 11.90 -4.43 -13.25
C GLU A 76 13.07 -3.66 -12.63
N GLY A 77 13.83 -4.34 -11.78
CA GLY A 77 14.81 -3.69 -10.93
C GLY A 77 15.29 -4.60 -9.79
N LYS A 78 15.79 -3.96 -8.74
CA LYS A 78 16.34 -4.62 -7.56
C LYS A 78 16.02 -3.88 -6.28
N TRP A 79 16.02 -4.63 -5.18
CA TRP A 79 15.98 -4.03 -3.85
C TRP A 79 17.36 -3.53 -3.47
N VAL A 80 17.42 -2.26 -3.07
CA VAL A 80 18.63 -1.61 -2.56
C VAL A 80 18.43 -1.25 -1.10
N TRP A 81 19.47 -1.42 -0.31
CA TRP A 81 19.48 -0.98 1.08
C TRP A 81 19.58 0.54 1.13
N ASP A 82 18.66 1.18 1.85
CA ASP A 82 18.59 2.63 2.03
C ASP A 82 17.95 2.94 3.40
N ASN A 83 18.78 3.05 4.44
CA ASN A 83 18.32 3.45 5.77
C ASN A 83 18.32 4.97 5.98
N GLU A 84 18.66 5.76 4.95
CA GLU A 84 18.60 7.21 5.01
C GLU A 84 17.21 7.72 4.61
N SER A 85 16.61 7.13 3.58
CA SER A 85 15.30 7.53 3.08
C SER A 85 14.15 6.62 3.52
N HIS A 86 14.42 5.36 3.89
CA HIS A 86 13.42 4.39 4.31
C HIS A 86 13.57 3.96 5.78
N PRO A 87 12.46 3.65 6.47
CA PRO A 87 11.07 3.69 5.97
C PRO A 87 10.52 5.12 5.84
N LEU A 88 9.49 5.29 4.99
CA LEU A 88 8.86 6.59 4.73
C LEU A 88 8.09 7.15 5.94
N TYR A 89 7.75 6.29 6.90
CA TYR A 89 7.18 6.63 8.19
C TYR A 89 7.58 5.56 9.22
N THR A 90 7.42 5.85 10.51
CA THR A 90 7.61 4.83 11.56
C THR A 90 6.27 4.24 11.98
N GLU A 91 6.26 2.98 12.42
CA GLU A 91 5.04 2.33 12.94
C GLU A 91 4.37 3.18 14.04
N ALA A 92 5.17 3.79 14.93
CA ALA A 92 4.69 4.66 16.00
C ALA A 92 4.07 5.98 15.51
N SER A 93 4.54 6.51 14.37
CA SER A 93 4.02 7.76 13.79
C SER A 93 2.67 7.62 13.10
N CYS A 94 2.18 6.40 12.86
CA CYS A 94 0.88 6.14 12.25
C CYS A 94 -0.07 5.41 13.23
N PRO A 95 -0.90 6.14 13.99
CA PRO A 95 -1.82 5.54 14.97
C PRO A 95 -3.00 4.77 14.32
N LEU A 96 -3.16 4.86 13.00
CA LEU A 96 -4.25 4.25 12.24
C LEU A 96 -3.96 2.79 11.85
N LEU A 97 -2.73 2.32 12.01
CA LEU A 97 -2.36 0.93 11.73
C LEU A 97 -3.14 -0.06 12.58
N VAL A 98 -3.55 -1.16 11.95
CA VAL A 98 -4.22 -2.27 12.65
C VAL A 98 -3.20 -3.22 13.26
N LYS A 99 -3.60 -3.92 14.34
CA LYS A 99 -2.74 -4.87 15.05
C LYS A 99 -2.15 -5.95 14.15
N GLN A 100 -2.81 -6.32 13.04
CA GLN A 100 -2.32 -7.34 12.11
C GLN A 100 -0.94 -7.00 11.51
N VAL A 101 -0.61 -5.71 11.34
CA VAL A 101 0.56 -5.25 10.57
C VAL A 101 1.61 -4.52 11.40
N THR A 102 1.33 -4.23 12.68
CA THR A 102 2.23 -3.53 13.62
C THR A 102 3.28 -4.46 14.23
N CYS A 103 4.17 -5.00 13.39
CA CYS A 103 5.11 -6.06 13.78
C CYS A 103 6.04 -5.66 14.92
N GLN A 104 6.56 -4.43 14.94
CA GLN A 104 7.47 -3.97 15.98
C GLN A 104 6.74 -3.89 17.34
N LYS A 105 5.56 -3.26 17.38
CA LYS A 105 4.71 -3.25 18.59
C LYS A 105 4.27 -4.63 19.02
N ASN A 106 4.17 -5.58 18.09
CA ASN A 106 3.86 -6.97 18.36
C ASN A 106 5.09 -7.79 18.78
N GLY A 107 6.26 -7.18 18.93
CA GLY A 107 7.47 -7.78 19.49
C GLY A 107 8.44 -8.37 18.47
N ARG A 108 8.37 -7.95 17.20
CA ARG A 108 9.39 -8.30 16.20
C ARG A 108 10.73 -7.66 16.59
N PRO A 109 11.82 -8.44 16.76
CA PRO A 109 13.07 -7.91 17.27
C PRO A 109 13.92 -7.19 16.21
N ASP A 110 13.78 -7.56 14.94
CA ASP A 110 14.51 -6.98 13.81
C ASP A 110 13.67 -5.93 13.07
N SER A 111 14.30 -4.87 12.56
CA SER A 111 13.66 -3.81 11.78
C SER A 111 14.28 -3.55 10.40
N SER A 112 15.34 -4.30 10.04
CA SER A 112 16.09 -4.11 8.79
C SER A 112 15.23 -4.26 7.52
N TYR A 113 14.15 -5.04 7.60
CA TYR A 113 13.18 -5.19 6.51
C TYR A 113 12.53 -3.86 6.09
N GLN A 114 12.54 -2.84 6.95
CA GLN A 114 11.96 -1.53 6.70
C GLN A 114 12.86 -0.61 5.85
N ASN A 115 14.15 -0.94 5.73
CA ASN A 115 15.17 -0.07 5.08
C ASN A 115 15.50 -0.51 3.64
N TRP A 116 14.59 -1.22 2.98
CA TRP A 116 14.75 -1.63 1.60
C TRP A 116 13.91 -0.75 0.68
N LYS A 117 14.55 -0.21 -0.35
CA LYS A 117 13.93 0.59 -1.40
C LYS A 117 13.97 -0.17 -2.73
N TRP A 118 12.91 -0.10 -3.52
CA TRP A 118 12.93 -0.62 -4.88
C TRP A 118 13.58 0.38 -5.85
N GLN A 119 14.56 -0.10 -6.61
CA GLN A 119 15.26 0.68 -7.63
C GLN A 119 15.01 0.03 -8.99
N PRO A 120 14.18 0.64 -9.86
CA PRO A 120 14.07 0.21 -11.25
C PRO A 120 15.42 0.29 -11.98
N ASP A 121 15.65 -0.60 -12.94
CA ASP A 121 16.92 -0.67 -13.67
C ASP A 121 17.10 0.49 -14.66
N GLY A 122 15.99 0.98 -15.24
CA GLY A 122 16.01 1.98 -16.30
C GLY A 122 15.72 3.42 -15.88
N CYS A 123 15.33 3.67 -14.62
CA CYS A 123 15.02 5.01 -14.13
C CYS A 123 14.97 5.06 -12.59
N ASN A 124 14.78 6.25 -12.05
CA ASN A 124 14.49 6.45 -10.63
C ASN A 124 12.99 6.60 -10.41
N LEU A 125 12.48 5.99 -9.33
CA LEU A 125 11.15 6.36 -8.85
C LEU A 125 11.19 7.77 -8.24
N PRO A 126 10.18 8.61 -8.51
CA PRO A 126 10.04 9.89 -7.83
C PRO A 126 9.91 9.65 -6.33
N ARG A 127 10.62 10.44 -5.53
CA ARG A 127 10.49 10.37 -4.07
C ARG A 127 9.04 10.61 -3.66
N PHE A 128 8.50 9.72 -2.83
CA PHE A 128 7.13 9.88 -2.34
C PHE A 128 6.93 11.24 -1.65
N ASN A 129 5.87 11.96 -2.08
CA ASN A 129 5.50 13.23 -1.49
C ASN A 129 3.99 13.25 -1.20
N ALA A 130 3.66 13.18 0.09
CA ALA A 130 2.28 13.12 0.58
C ALA A 130 1.44 14.32 0.13
N LEU A 131 1.99 15.54 0.15
CA LEU A 131 1.26 16.75 -0.26
C LEU A 131 0.94 16.72 -1.75
N LYS A 132 1.89 16.29 -2.59
CA LYS A 132 1.64 16.13 -4.04
C LYS A 132 0.57 15.07 -4.31
N LEU A 133 0.62 13.93 -3.61
CA LEU A 133 -0.42 12.91 -3.75
C LEU A 133 -1.80 13.46 -3.34
N LEU A 134 -1.88 14.17 -2.21
CA LEU A 134 -3.14 14.77 -1.76
C LEU A 134 -3.67 15.81 -2.75
N GLU A 135 -2.82 16.60 -3.41
CA GLU A 135 -3.23 17.48 -4.51
C GLU A 135 -3.69 16.72 -5.76
N ILE A 136 -3.04 15.60 -6.11
CA ILE A 136 -3.52 14.71 -7.20
C ILE A 136 -4.94 14.18 -6.90
N LEU A 137 -5.19 13.88 -5.62
CA LEU A 137 -6.44 13.37 -5.09
C LEU A 137 -7.46 14.46 -4.73
N ARG A 138 -7.15 15.74 -4.91
CA ARG A 138 -8.06 16.83 -4.56
C ARG A 138 -9.38 16.69 -5.32
N ASP A 139 -10.48 16.74 -4.58
CA ASP A 139 -11.86 16.52 -5.04
C ASP A 139 -12.11 15.12 -5.63
N LYS A 140 -11.33 14.11 -5.24
CA LYS A 140 -11.41 12.75 -5.79
C LYS A 140 -11.46 11.67 -4.71
N ARG A 141 -11.90 10.49 -5.16
CA ARG A 141 -11.96 9.24 -4.40
C ARG A 141 -10.98 8.23 -5.00
N LEU A 142 -10.03 7.77 -4.19
CA LEU A 142 -9.18 6.62 -4.49
C LEU A 142 -9.69 5.41 -3.70
N MET A 143 -10.04 4.32 -4.37
CA MET A 143 -10.54 3.11 -3.72
C MET A 143 -9.70 1.88 -4.06
N PHE A 144 -9.22 1.21 -3.01
CA PHE A 144 -8.61 -0.10 -3.06
C PHE A 144 -9.70 -1.16 -2.89
N VAL A 145 -9.82 -2.09 -3.84
CA VAL A 145 -10.84 -3.14 -3.87
C VAL A 145 -10.17 -4.50 -3.96
N GLY A 146 -10.44 -5.39 -3.02
CA GLY A 146 -9.83 -6.72 -3.05
C GLY A 146 -9.88 -7.43 -1.71
N ASP A 147 -8.85 -8.23 -1.45
CA ASP A 147 -8.75 -9.04 -0.24
C ASP A 147 -7.97 -8.37 0.91
N SER A 148 -7.46 -9.17 1.86
CA SER A 148 -6.74 -8.68 3.03
C SER A 148 -5.36 -8.12 2.72
N VAL A 149 -4.74 -8.53 1.61
CA VAL A 149 -3.50 -7.95 1.10
C VAL A 149 -3.77 -6.54 0.60
N GLN A 150 -4.84 -6.36 -0.18
CA GLN A 150 -5.24 -5.04 -0.68
C GLN A 150 -5.63 -4.07 0.44
N ARG A 151 -6.20 -4.60 1.53
CA ARG A 151 -6.40 -3.84 2.77
C ARG A 151 -5.08 -3.36 3.38
N GLY A 152 -4.02 -4.17 3.31
CA GLY A 152 -2.67 -3.79 3.75
C GLY A 152 -2.11 -2.63 2.93
N MET A 153 -2.30 -2.63 1.61
CA MET A 153 -1.92 -1.49 0.78
C MET A 153 -2.71 -0.22 1.12
N PHE A 154 -4.02 -0.33 1.38
CA PHE A 154 -4.81 0.79 1.89
C PHE A 154 -4.27 1.32 3.22
N ASP A 155 -4.00 0.44 4.20
CA ASP A 155 -3.51 0.84 5.52
C ASP A 155 -2.12 1.54 5.39
N SER A 156 -1.27 1.08 4.46
CA SER A 156 0.00 1.74 4.08
C SER A 156 -0.23 3.12 3.47
N MET A 157 -1.11 3.24 2.46
CA MET A 157 -1.37 4.51 1.77
C MET A 157 -1.88 5.59 2.74
N VAL A 158 -2.75 5.20 3.67
CA VAL A 158 -3.22 6.10 4.74
C VAL A 158 -2.06 6.58 5.60
N CYS A 159 -1.15 5.69 6.00
CA CYS A 159 0.01 6.07 6.82
C CYS A 159 1.01 6.96 6.10
N LEU A 160 1.18 6.77 4.78
CA LEU A 160 2.02 7.59 3.94
C LEU A 160 1.53 9.05 3.87
N VAL A 161 0.22 9.31 3.97
CA VAL A 161 -0.34 10.67 3.83
C VAL A 161 -0.79 11.31 5.13
N GLN A 162 -1.13 10.55 6.17
CA GLN A 162 -1.86 11.09 7.33
C GLN A 162 -1.07 12.11 8.15
N SER A 163 0.27 12.04 8.12
CA SER A 163 1.14 12.87 8.97
C SER A 163 1.19 14.33 8.52
N VAL A 164 0.96 14.61 7.23
CA VAL A 164 0.94 15.97 6.68
C VAL A 164 -0.44 16.63 6.74
N ILE A 165 -1.47 15.89 7.18
CA ILE A 165 -2.82 16.41 7.36
C ILE A 165 -2.98 16.85 8.82
N PRO A 166 -3.40 18.12 9.09
CA PRO A 166 -3.59 18.61 10.44
C PRO A 166 -4.54 17.75 11.27
N GLU A 167 -4.31 17.73 12.59
CA GLU A 167 -5.24 17.09 13.52
C GLU A 167 -6.63 17.73 13.42
N GLY A 168 -7.68 16.91 13.47
CA GLY A 168 -9.05 17.35 13.23
C GLY A 168 -9.44 17.56 11.76
N LYS A 169 -8.49 17.47 10.81
CA LYS A 169 -8.75 17.55 9.36
C LYS A 169 -8.66 16.21 8.64
N LYS A 170 -8.49 15.13 9.41
CA LYS A 170 -8.46 13.74 8.95
C LYS A 170 -9.42 12.88 9.76
N SER A 171 -10.06 11.92 9.12
CA SER A 171 -10.89 10.93 9.80
C SER A 171 -10.80 9.57 9.13
N LEU A 172 -10.98 8.49 9.90
CA LEU A 172 -11.09 7.12 9.39
C LEU A 172 -12.41 6.52 9.85
N GLN A 173 -13.35 6.37 8.92
CA GLN A 173 -14.65 5.75 9.16
C GLN A 173 -14.62 4.27 8.76
N LYS A 174 -15.16 3.40 9.61
CA LYS A 174 -15.30 1.96 9.36
C LYS A 174 -16.77 1.66 9.14
N VAL A 175 -17.16 1.45 7.88
CA VAL A 175 -18.54 1.18 7.45
C VAL A 175 -18.53 -0.12 6.66
N PRO A 176 -18.52 -1.30 7.31
CA PRO A 176 -18.39 -2.59 6.64
C PRO A 176 -19.35 -2.72 5.43
N PRO A 177 -18.88 -3.21 4.27
CA PRO A 177 -17.56 -3.79 4.00
C PRO A 177 -16.42 -2.78 3.73
N ARG A 178 -16.61 -1.48 4.03
CA ARG A 178 -15.69 -0.39 3.69
C ARG A 178 -14.89 0.19 4.85
N LYS A 179 -13.73 0.74 4.51
CA LYS A 179 -13.01 1.76 5.32
C LYS A 179 -12.87 3.03 4.47
N ILE A 180 -13.08 4.20 5.06
CA ILE A 180 -13.02 5.50 4.36
C ILE A 180 -12.14 6.43 5.18
N PHE A 181 -10.94 6.72 4.69
CA PHE A 181 -10.08 7.78 5.19
C PHE A 181 -10.37 9.08 4.43
N ARG A 182 -10.65 10.17 5.14
CA ARG A 182 -10.93 11.49 4.54
C ARG A 182 -9.86 12.50 4.91
N ALA A 183 -9.42 13.29 3.93
CA ALA A 183 -8.58 14.47 4.10
C ALA A 183 -9.41 15.71 3.74
N GLU A 184 -9.89 16.43 4.75
CA GLU A 184 -10.93 17.46 4.58
C GLU A 184 -10.47 18.64 3.72
N ASP A 185 -9.27 19.15 3.96
CA ASP A 185 -8.74 20.33 3.25
C ASP A 185 -8.48 20.06 1.76
N TYR A 186 -8.43 18.79 1.37
CA TYR A 186 -8.28 18.33 -0.01
C TYR A 186 -9.61 17.88 -0.62
N ASN A 187 -10.67 17.77 0.18
CA ASN A 187 -11.93 17.13 -0.21
C ASN A 187 -11.66 15.76 -0.88
N ALA A 188 -10.72 15.01 -0.33
CA ALA A 188 -10.24 13.75 -0.88
C ALA A 188 -10.59 12.57 0.04
N SER A 189 -10.85 11.40 -0.55
CA SER A 189 -10.94 10.15 0.19
C SER A 189 -10.02 9.07 -0.35
N ILE A 190 -9.46 8.30 0.57
CA ILE A 190 -8.78 7.04 0.32
C ILE A 190 -9.64 5.96 0.96
N GLU A 191 -10.07 4.98 0.18
CA GLU A 191 -11.11 4.04 0.56
C GLU A 191 -10.61 2.60 0.38
N PHE A 192 -11.12 1.68 1.20
CA PHE A 192 -10.98 0.25 1.00
C PHE A 192 -12.36 -0.39 0.92
N TYR A 193 -12.54 -1.32 -0.02
CA TYR A 193 -13.73 -2.14 -0.18
C TYR A 193 -13.36 -3.63 -0.16
N TRP A 194 -13.94 -4.38 0.78
CA TRP A 194 -13.74 -5.83 0.86
C TRP A 194 -14.52 -6.56 -0.24
N ALA A 195 -13.79 -7.16 -1.18
CA ALA A 195 -14.32 -8.01 -2.24
C ALA A 195 -13.23 -9.03 -2.65
N PRO A 196 -12.98 -10.07 -1.84
CA PRO A 196 -11.78 -10.89 -1.97
C PRO A 196 -11.70 -11.68 -3.28
N PHE A 197 -12.85 -11.95 -3.90
CA PHE A 197 -12.98 -12.62 -5.19
C PHE A 197 -13.41 -11.67 -6.32
N LEU A 198 -13.54 -10.37 -6.04
CA LEU A 198 -14.17 -9.32 -6.85
C LEU A 198 -15.66 -9.55 -7.13
N VAL A 199 -16.01 -10.73 -7.65
CA VAL A 199 -17.38 -11.21 -7.76
C VAL A 199 -17.95 -11.59 -6.39
N GLU A 200 -19.27 -11.79 -6.33
CA GLU A 200 -19.96 -12.08 -5.08
C GLU A 200 -19.61 -13.46 -4.51
N SER A 201 -19.58 -13.54 -3.19
CA SER A 201 -19.26 -14.75 -2.47
C SER A 201 -19.91 -14.77 -1.08
N ILE A 202 -20.00 -15.95 -0.48
CA ILE A 202 -20.42 -16.04 0.93
C ILE A 202 -19.33 -15.53 1.91
N SER A 203 -18.22 -15.02 1.38
CA SER A 203 -17.09 -14.47 2.13
C SER A 203 -17.03 -12.94 2.09
N ASP A 204 -18.07 -12.28 1.60
CA ASP A 204 -18.09 -10.81 1.43
C ASP A 204 -18.33 -10.06 2.76
N HIS A 205 -18.55 -10.79 3.86
CA HIS A 205 -18.67 -10.18 5.18
C HIS A 205 -17.30 -9.76 5.73
N ALA A 206 -16.97 -8.46 5.66
CA ALA A 206 -15.63 -7.93 5.99
C ALA A 206 -15.02 -8.36 7.35
N THR A 207 -15.82 -8.70 8.38
CA THR A 207 -15.34 -9.25 9.67
C THR A 207 -15.58 -10.74 9.90
N ASN A 208 -16.63 -11.34 9.34
CA ASN A 208 -16.99 -12.75 9.50
C ASN A 208 -16.92 -13.49 8.15
N HIS A 209 -15.81 -13.30 7.43
CA HIS A 209 -15.59 -13.84 6.08
C HIS A 209 -14.93 -15.21 6.07
N THR A 210 -14.48 -15.72 7.22
CA THR A 210 -13.82 -17.03 7.28
C THR A 210 -14.87 -18.15 7.28
N VAL A 211 -15.15 -18.68 6.10
CA VAL A 211 -16.05 -19.83 5.91
C VAL A 211 -15.26 -21.12 5.66
N MET A 212 -15.72 -22.24 6.21
CA MET A 212 -15.06 -23.55 6.04
C MET A 212 -15.10 -24.06 4.59
N LYS A 213 -16.13 -23.67 3.84
CA LYS A 213 -16.30 -23.94 2.40
C LYS A 213 -16.55 -22.61 1.72
N ARG A 214 -15.63 -22.15 0.88
CA ARG A 214 -15.80 -20.93 0.09
C ARG A 214 -16.79 -21.23 -1.04
N LEU A 215 -17.72 -20.31 -1.29
CA LEU A 215 -18.68 -20.40 -2.39
C LEU A 215 -18.68 -19.05 -3.12
N VAL A 216 -18.39 -19.08 -4.40
CA VAL A 216 -18.24 -17.89 -5.27
C VAL A 216 -19.29 -17.91 -6.37
N ARG A 217 -19.88 -16.77 -6.69
CA ARG A 217 -20.81 -16.61 -7.81
C ARG A 217 -20.07 -15.95 -8.96
N LEU A 218 -19.61 -16.75 -9.93
CA LEU A 218 -18.61 -16.31 -10.91
C LEU A 218 -19.10 -15.26 -11.91
N ASP A 219 -20.42 -15.20 -12.13
CA ASP A 219 -21.08 -14.36 -13.13
C ASP A 219 -21.77 -13.14 -12.54
N TYR A 220 -21.49 -12.78 -11.28
CA TYR A 220 -22.25 -11.75 -10.59
C TYR A 220 -21.39 -10.84 -9.72
N ILE A 221 -21.43 -9.55 -10.04
CA ILE A 221 -20.63 -8.49 -9.39
C ILE A 221 -21.47 -7.29 -8.96
N SER A 222 -22.77 -7.32 -9.26
CA SER A 222 -23.64 -6.14 -9.25
C SER A 222 -23.90 -5.55 -7.86
N ASN A 223 -23.82 -6.32 -6.77
CA ASN A 223 -23.93 -5.72 -5.44
C ASN A 223 -22.65 -5.01 -5.01
N HIS A 224 -21.49 -5.53 -5.41
CA HIS A 224 -20.21 -4.86 -5.18
C HIS A 224 -20.07 -3.60 -6.03
N SER A 225 -20.37 -3.69 -7.32
CA SER A 225 -20.11 -2.61 -8.26
C SER A 225 -20.82 -1.30 -7.96
N LYS A 226 -22.02 -1.35 -7.38
CA LYS A 226 -22.76 -0.16 -6.89
C LYS A 226 -21.92 0.72 -5.96
N GLN A 227 -20.93 0.13 -5.28
CA GLN A 227 -20.07 0.85 -4.33
C GLN A 227 -18.84 1.44 -5.01
N TRP A 228 -18.50 0.96 -6.21
CA TRP A 228 -17.37 1.38 -7.02
C TRP A 228 -17.75 2.47 -8.04
N GLU A 229 -19.04 2.60 -8.35
CA GLU A 229 -19.57 3.66 -9.21
C GLU A 229 -19.17 5.06 -8.71
N GLY A 230 -18.77 5.90 -9.66
CA GLY A 230 -18.34 7.29 -9.40
C GLY A 230 -17.05 7.43 -8.59
N VAL A 231 -16.26 6.36 -8.42
CA VAL A 231 -14.91 6.46 -7.86
C VAL A 231 -13.94 6.91 -8.96
N ASP A 232 -13.15 7.96 -8.70
CA ASP A 232 -12.22 8.52 -9.69
C ASP A 232 -11.02 7.61 -9.98
N MET A 233 -10.54 6.87 -8.98
CA MET A 233 -9.39 5.97 -9.12
C MET A 233 -9.67 4.65 -8.40
N LEU A 234 -9.71 3.55 -9.16
CA LEU A 234 -9.95 2.20 -8.65
C LEU A 234 -8.69 1.36 -8.76
N VAL A 235 -8.29 0.74 -7.65
CA VAL A 235 -7.14 -0.19 -7.59
C VAL A 235 -7.66 -1.55 -7.17
N PHE A 236 -7.73 -2.49 -8.11
CA PHE A 236 -8.23 -3.85 -7.88
C PHE A 236 -7.09 -4.83 -7.58
N GLU A 237 -7.36 -5.80 -6.72
CA GLU A 237 -6.51 -6.97 -6.46
C GLU A 237 -7.42 -8.15 -6.09
N SER A 238 -7.04 -9.36 -6.50
CA SER A 238 -7.69 -10.59 -6.03
C SER A 238 -6.79 -11.78 -6.33
N TYR A 239 -6.20 -12.39 -5.28
CA TYR A 239 -5.31 -13.52 -5.47
C TYR A 239 -5.32 -14.54 -4.34
N VAL A 240 -4.87 -14.18 -3.13
CA VAL A 240 -4.49 -15.19 -2.12
C VAL A 240 -5.69 -16.03 -1.67
N TRP A 241 -6.89 -15.47 -1.83
CA TRP A 241 -8.13 -16.17 -1.56
C TRP A 241 -8.46 -17.30 -2.55
N TRP A 242 -8.00 -17.20 -3.78
CA TRP A 242 -8.13 -18.27 -4.76
C TRP A 242 -7.18 -19.43 -4.46
N MET A 243 -6.02 -19.14 -3.85
CA MET A 243 -4.95 -20.11 -3.64
C MET A 243 -5.16 -21.05 -2.44
N TYR A 244 -6.31 -21.00 -1.77
CA TYR A 244 -6.58 -21.85 -0.59
C TYR A 244 -6.59 -23.35 -0.91
N LYS A 245 -7.10 -23.72 -2.09
CA LYS A 245 -7.19 -25.09 -2.61
C LYS A 245 -7.09 -25.07 -4.14
N PRO A 246 -6.72 -26.18 -4.80
CA PRO A 246 -6.70 -26.25 -6.26
C PRO A 246 -8.10 -26.19 -6.90
N VAL A 247 -9.14 -26.41 -6.09
CA VAL A 247 -10.54 -26.38 -6.48
C VAL A 247 -11.35 -25.47 -5.57
N ILE A 248 -12.43 -24.90 -6.10
CA ILE A 248 -13.34 -24.01 -5.38
C ILE A 248 -14.79 -24.32 -5.75
N ASN A 249 -15.69 -24.27 -4.75
CA ASN A 249 -17.11 -24.37 -5.04
C ASN A 249 -17.60 -23.04 -5.61
N ALA A 250 -18.34 -23.12 -6.69
CA ALA A 250 -18.87 -21.93 -7.35
C ALA A 250 -20.20 -22.20 -8.05
N THR A 251 -20.91 -21.11 -8.35
CA THR A 251 -22.11 -21.09 -9.19
C THR A 251 -21.87 -20.22 -10.42
N TYR A 252 -22.58 -20.53 -11.50
CA TYR A 252 -22.62 -19.75 -12.74
C TYR A 252 -24.04 -19.85 -13.33
N GLY A 253 -24.70 -18.73 -13.53
CA GLY A 253 -26.11 -18.66 -13.93
C GLY A 253 -27.07 -18.98 -12.78
N ASN A 254 -27.38 -20.26 -12.59
CA ASN A 254 -28.32 -20.70 -11.55
C ASN A 254 -27.62 -20.82 -10.18
N LEU A 255 -28.18 -20.14 -9.17
CA LEU A 255 -27.68 -20.12 -7.79
C LEU A 255 -27.72 -21.47 -7.08
N ASP A 256 -28.64 -22.36 -7.45
CA ASP A 256 -28.80 -23.67 -6.81
C ASP A 256 -27.84 -24.73 -7.38
N ASN A 257 -27.20 -24.44 -8.52
CA ASN A 257 -26.27 -25.35 -9.18
C ASN A 257 -24.82 -25.10 -8.73
N ILE A 258 -24.51 -25.55 -7.50
CA ILE A 258 -23.16 -25.48 -6.95
C ILE A 258 -22.30 -26.59 -7.59
N GLN A 259 -21.19 -26.20 -8.20
CA GLN A 259 -20.22 -27.12 -8.79
C GLN A 259 -18.81 -26.84 -8.25
N GLU A 260 -17.96 -27.86 -8.30
CA GLU A 260 -16.55 -27.71 -7.97
C GLU A 260 -15.77 -27.39 -9.26
N TYR A 261 -15.08 -26.25 -9.28
CA TYR A 261 -14.28 -25.80 -10.40
C TYR A 261 -12.79 -25.89 -10.06
N ASN A 262 -11.95 -26.18 -11.06
CA ASN A 262 -10.54 -25.83 -10.97
C ASN A 262 -10.42 -24.33 -10.73
N VAL A 263 -9.56 -23.93 -9.78
CA VAL A 263 -9.39 -22.53 -9.41
C VAL A 263 -8.98 -21.64 -10.58
N THR A 264 -8.13 -22.11 -11.51
CA THR A 264 -7.73 -21.29 -12.67
C THR A 264 -8.91 -21.03 -13.61
N THR A 265 -9.76 -22.04 -13.83
CA THR A 265 -11.01 -21.90 -14.60
C THR A 265 -11.96 -20.92 -13.92
N ALA A 266 -12.19 -21.08 -12.61
CA ALA A 266 -13.07 -20.21 -11.85
C ALA A 266 -12.56 -18.76 -11.84
N TYR A 267 -11.25 -18.57 -11.63
CA TYR A 267 -10.60 -17.26 -11.66
C TYR A 267 -10.78 -16.57 -13.00
N LYS A 268 -10.58 -17.30 -14.11
CA LYS A 268 -10.78 -16.76 -15.46
C LYS A 268 -12.21 -16.25 -15.67
N ILE A 269 -13.22 -17.04 -15.28
CA ILE A 269 -14.62 -16.64 -15.42
C ILE A 269 -14.92 -15.39 -14.57
N ALA A 270 -14.46 -15.36 -13.31
CA ALA A 270 -14.66 -14.21 -12.44
C ALA A 270 -13.97 -12.94 -12.96
N MET A 271 -12.76 -13.07 -13.50
CA MET A 271 -12.04 -11.96 -14.14
C MET A 271 -12.73 -11.48 -15.41
N GLU A 272 -13.30 -12.37 -16.22
CA GLU A 272 -14.08 -11.98 -17.40
C GLU A 272 -15.37 -11.25 -17.01
N THR A 273 -16.05 -11.66 -15.94
CA THR A 273 -17.19 -10.94 -15.35
C THR A 273 -16.80 -9.54 -14.88
N TRP A 274 -15.68 -9.42 -14.15
CA TRP A 274 -15.17 -8.13 -13.70
C TRP A 274 -14.78 -7.23 -14.87
N ALA A 275 -14.09 -7.78 -15.89
CA ALA A 275 -13.69 -7.02 -17.08
C ALA A 275 -14.91 -6.50 -17.85
N ASN A 276 -15.96 -7.32 -18.01
CA ASN A 276 -17.20 -6.90 -18.63
C ASN A 276 -17.89 -5.75 -17.87
N TRP A 277 -17.83 -5.77 -16.53
CA TRP A 277 -18.33 -4.65 -15.73
C TRP A 277 -17.51 -3.37 -15.97
N ILE A 278 -16.18 -3.48 -16.03
CA ILE A 278 -15.29 -2.34 -16.32
C ILE A 278 -15.64 -1.72 -17.67
N GLU A 279 -15.74 -2.52 -18.72
CA GLU A 279 -16.08 -2.07 -20.09
C GLU A 279 -17.41 -1.32 -20.17
N THR A 280 -18.39 -1.73 -19.36
CA THR A 280 -19.75 -1.18 -19.42
C THR A 280 -19.99 0.00 -18.48
N SER A 281 -19.17 0.16 -17.44
CA SER A 281 -19.46 1.07 -16.33
C SER A 281 -18.41 2.16 -16.10
N ILE A 282 -17.18 1.98 -16.60
CA ILE A 282 -16.09 2.94 -16.38
C ILE A 282 -16.04 3.98 -17.49
N ASN A 283 -16.00 5.25 -17.11
CA ASN A 283 -15.68 6.34 -18.02
C ASN A 283 -14.17 6.58 -18.03
N SER A 284 -13.48 6.11 -19.08
CA SER A 284 -12.03 6.24 -19.25
C SER A 284 -11.50 7.67 -19.35
N HIS A 285 -12.36 8.67 -19.58
CA HIS A 285 -11.97 10.08 -19.62
C HIS A 285 -11.82 10.68 -18.22
N THR A 286 -12.59 10.19 -17.25
CA THR A 286 -12.65 10.77 -15.90
C THR A 286 -12.13 9.82 -14.83
N GLN A 287 -12.18 8.51 -15.07
CA GLN A 287 -11.79 7.48 -14.12
C GLN A 287 -10.51 6.78 -14.54
N LYS A 288 -9.70 6.40 -13.55
CA LYS A 288 -8.49 5.59 -13.75
C LYS A 288 -8.68 4.24 -13.08
N VAL A 289 -8.35 3.18 -13.81
CA VAL A 289 -8.43 1.82 -13.29
C VAL A 289 -7.05 1.19 -13.27
N PHE A 290 -6.73 0.57 -12.15
CA PHE A 290 -5.52 -0.19 -11.92
C PHE A 290 -5.88 -1.60 -11.50
N PHE A 291 -5.06 -2.55 -11.92
CA PHE A 291 -5.10 -3.91 -11.41
C PHE A 291 -3.72 -4.26 -10.88
N MET A 292 -3.64 -4.69 -9.63
CA MET A 292 -2.40 -5.15 -9.03
C MET A 292 -2.24 -6.64 -9.25
N THR A 293 -1.05 -7.05 -9.63
CA THR A 293 -0.73 -8.48 -9.72
C THR A 293 -0.63 -9.10 -8.34
N MET A 294 -0.52 -10.43 -8.29
CA MET A 294 -0.49 -11.20 -7.06
C MET A 294 0.61 -10.75 -6.09
N SER A 295 0.22 -10.57 -4.82
CA SER A 295 1.16 -10.61 -3.71
C SER A 295 1.59 -12.05 -3.46
N PRO A 296 2.90 -12.34 -3.44
CA PRO A 296 3.40 -13.69 -3.22
C PRO A 296 3.22 -14.13 -1.77
N THR A 297 3.42 -15.42 -1.53
CA THR A 297 3.50 -16.02 -0.20
C THR A 297 4.84 -16.71 -0.03
N HIS A 298 5.34 -16.75 1.20
CA HIS A 298 6.63 -17.37 1.55
C HIS A 298 6.41 -18.49 2.57
N LEU A 299 5.58 -19.47 2.19
CA LEU A 299 5.10 -20.52 3.09
C LEU A 299 6.19 -21.53 3.45
N TRP A 300 7.19 -21.71 2.59
CA TRP A 300 8.20 -22.75 2.80
C TRP A 300 9.61 -22.29 2.43
N ASN A 301 10.55 -22.39 3.37
CA ASN A 301 11.92 -21.90 3.17
C ASN A 301 12.76 -22.71 2.18
N TRP A 302 12.35 -23.95 1.85
CA TRP A 302 13.03 -24.77 0.85
C TRP A 302 13.05 -24.11 -0.54
N GLU A 303 12.17 -23.13 -0.79
CA GLU A 303 12.13 -22.39 -2.04
C GLU A 303 13.38 -21.52 -2.25
N TRP A 304 13.98 -20.97 -1.19
CA TRP A 304 15.14 -20.07 -1.30
C TRP A 304 16.44 -20.61 -0.69
N MET A 305 16.37 -21.61 0.20
CA MET A 305 17.53 -22.23 0.86
C MET A 305 17.43 -23.77 0.93
N LYS A 306 18.56 -24.46 1.07
CA LYS A 306 18.57 -25.92 1.28
C LYS A 306 18.19 -26.23 2.73
N GLY A 307 17.10 -26.97 2.93
CA GLY A 307 16.60 -27.41 4.23
C GLY A 307 15.13 -27.79 4.17
N ASP A 308 14.60 -28.42 5.22
CA ASP A 308 13.19 -28.79 5.35
C ASP A 308 12.54 -28.10 6.57
N GLY A 309 11.24 -27.81 6.45
CA GLY A 309 10.37 -27.50 7.60
C GLY A 309 10.31 -26.05 8.10
N GLY A 310 11.01 -25.09 7.50
CA GLY A 310 10.89 -23.66 7.83
C GLY A 310 9.89 -22.90 6.95
N ASN A 311 9.62 -21.64 7.30
CA ASN A 311 8.78 -20.71 6.57
C ASN A 311 9.41 -19.31 6.61
N CYS A 312 8.64 -18.23 6.38
CA CYS A 312 9.14 -16.85 6.47
C CYS A 312 9.62 -16.42 7.88
N PHE A 313 9.41 -17.22 8.93
CA PHE A 313 9.91 -16.91 10.26
C PHE A 313 11.45 -16.91 10.31
N SER A 314 12.02 -15.95 11.02
CA SER A 314 13.48 -15.69 11.12
C SER A 314 14.15 -15.20 9.84
N GLU A 315 13.40 -14.99 8.75
CA GLU A 315 13.93 -14.34 7.55
C GLU A 315 14.03 -12.83 7.78
N SER A 316 15.24 -12.27 7.72
CA SER A 316 15.53 -10.85 8.02
C SER A 316 16.16 -10.08 6.85
N GLN A 317 16.41 -10.78 5.73
CA GLN A 317 17.03 -10.25 4.53
C GLN A 317 16.28 -10.72 3.28
N PRO A 318 16.16 -9.87 2.24
CA PRO A 318 15.60 -10.26 0.96
C PRO A 318 16.41 -11.34 0.25
N ILE A 319 15.80 -11.99 -0.73
CA ILE A 319 16.47 -12.84 -1.69
C ILE A 319 17.23 -11.95 -2.67
N GLN A 320 18.54 -12.18 -2.81
CA GLN A 320 19.47 -11.36 -3.63
C GLN A 320 19.78 -11.97 -5.01
N LYS A 321 19.22 -13.14 -5.31
CA LYS A 321 19.41 -13.88 -6.57
C LYS A 321 18.09 -13.93 -7.34
N PRO A 322 18.10 -14.08 -8.67
CA PRO A 322 16.88 -14.33 -9.44
C PRO A 322 16.06 -15.47 -8.81
N TYR A 323 14.77 -15.22 -8.61
CA TYR A 323 13.91 -16.11 -7.83
C TYR A 323 12.45 -16.01 -8.28
N TRP A 324 11.77 -17.16 -8.26
CA TRP A 324 10.33 -17.26 -8.44
C TRP A 324 9.82 -18.38 -7.52
N GLY A 325 9.00 -18.03 -6.53
CA GLY A 325 8.40 -18.97 -5.59
C GLY A 325 7.15 -19.66 -6.13
N THR A 326 6.78 -20.77 -5.50
CA THR A 326 5.53 -21.50 -5.82
C THR A 326 4.28 -20.76 -5.31
N GLY A 327 4.47 -19.78 -4.42
CA GLY A 327 3.42 -18.88 -3.95
C GLY A 327 2.85 -17.94 -5.03
N SER A 328 3.52 -17.78 -6.18
CA SER A 328 3.05 -17.01 -7.34
C SER A 328 2.70 -17.89 -8.52
N ASN A 329 1.40 -18.04 -8.77
CA ASN A 329 0.87 -18.91 -9.80
C ASN A 329 0.94 -18.26 -11.19
N LEU A 330 1.79 -18.82 -12.08
CA LEU A 330 2.00 -18.32 -13.44
C LEU A 330 0.74 -18.44 -14.32
N ASP A 331 -0.12 -19.43 -14.11
CA ASP A 331 -1.37 -19.55 -14.87
C ASP A 331 -2.33 -18.41 -14.53
N ILE A 332 -2.43 -18.04 -13.25
CA ILE A 332 -3.22 -16.88 -12.82
C ILE A 332 -2.64 -15.57 -13.39
N MET A 333 -1.32 -15.40 -13.40
CA MET A 333 -0.67 -14.26 -14.06
C MET A 333 -1.01 -14.21 -15.56
N GLY A 334 -0.97 -15.37 -16.23
CA GLY A 334 -1.36 -15.50 -17.63
C GLY A 334 -2.81 -15.08 -17.87
N ILE A 335 -3.73 -15.53 -17.02
CA ILE A 335 -5.15 -15.15 -17.10
C ILE A 335 -5.34 -13.63 -16.94
N VAL A 336 -4.69 -13.00 -15.95
CA VAL A 336 -4.76 -11.54 -15.76
C VAL A 336 -4.26 -10.83 -17.03
N LYS A 337 -3.09 -11.23 -17.55
CA LYS A 337 -2.53 -10.66 -18.79
C LYS A 337 -3.48 -10.81 -19.97
N ASP A 338 -4.06 -11.99 -20.16
CA ASP A 338 -4.95 -12.31 -21.28
C ASP A 338 -6.29 -11.59 -21.20
N VAL A 339 -6.85 -11.41 -19.99
CA VAL A 339 -8.09 -10.65 -19.80
C VAL A 339 -7.83 -9.17 -20.06
N LEU A 340 -6.81 -8.57 -19.41
CA LEU A 340 -6.51 -7.14 -19.59
C LEU A 340 -6.11 -6.81 -21.02
N GLY A 341 -5.38 -7.70 -21.71
CA GLY A 341 -4.98 -7.50 -23.11
C GLY A 341 -6.12 -7.50 -24.12
N ARG A 342 -7.32 -7.96 -23.73
CA ARG A 342 -8.53 -7.97 -24.57
C ARG A 342 -9.45 -6.77 -24.31
N MET A 343 -9.20 -6.00 -23.26
CA MET A 343 -10.03 -4.86 -22.85
C MET A 343 -9.79 -3.64 -23.74
N GLN A 344 -10.85 -2.88 -24.01
CA GLN A 344 -10.79 -1.56 -24.63
C GLN A 344 -10.58 -0.46 -23.58
N VAL A 345 -11.17 -0.62 -22.40
CA VAL A 345 -10.88 0.27 -21.27
C VAL A 345 -9.45 0.01 -20.80
N ASN A 346 -8.63 1.07 -20.79
CA ASN A 346 -7.25 0.99 -20.34
C ASN A 346 -7.18 0.74 -18.83
N VAL A 347 -7.01 -0.51 -18.44
CA VAL A 347 -6.66 -0.92 -17.08
C VAL A 347 -5.14 -1.01 -16.98
N ARG A 348 -4.54 -0.22 -16.09
CA ARG A 348 -3.10 -0.26 -15.89
C ARG A 348 -2.69 -1.30 -14.87
N LEU A 349 -1.83 -2.21 -15.32
CA LEU A 349 -1.24 -3.21 -14.46
C LEU A 349 -0.19 -2.58 -13.56
N ILE A 350 -0.31 -2.78 -12.25
CA ILE A 350 0.75 -2.51 -11.27
C ILE A 350 1.38 -3.87 -10.93
N ASN A 351 2.46 -4.21 -11.64
CA ASN A 351 3.09 -5.52 -11.52
C ASN A 351 4.02 -5.57 -10.29
N ILE A 352 3.48 -6.04 -9.16
CA ILE A 352 4.18 -6.11 -7.88
C ILE A 352 4.76 -7.51 -7.58
N THR A 353 4.47 -8.51 -8.41
CA THR A 353 4.71 -9.92 -8.04
C THR A 353 6.20 -10.19 -7.88
N GLN A 354 6.98 -9.95 -8.94
CA GLN A 354 8.41 -10.29 -8.96
C GLN A 354 9.22 -9.50 -7.93
N LEU A 355 8.94 -8.20 -7.77
CA LEU A 355 9.63 -7.41 -6.74
C LEU A 355 9.28 -7.90 -5.33
N SER A 356 8.04 -8.36 -5.10
CA SER A 356 7.62 -8.83 -3.78
C SER A 356 8.12 -10.25 -3.48
N GLU A 357 8.38 -11.07 -4.51
CA GLU A 357 8.96 -12.43 -4.37
C GLU A 357 10.34 -12.40 -3.74
N TYR A 358 11.08 -11.29 -3.88
CA TYR A 358 12.36 -11.15 -3.19
C TYR A 358 12.21 -10.91 -1.68
N ARG A 359 11.02 -10.54 -1.19
CA ARG A 359 10.82 -9.96 0.14
C ARG A 359 10.36 -10.93 1.21
N LYS A 360 10.93 -12.14 1.25
CA LYS A 360 10.67 -13.12 2.32
C LYS A 360 10.81 -12.57 3.76
N ASP A 361 11.58 -11.50 3.93
CA ASP A 361 11.81 -10.78 5.20
C ASP A 361 10.65 -9.87 5.63
N GLY A 362 9.77 -9.46 4.71
CA GLY A 362 8.77 -8.41 4.95
C GLY A 362 7.48 -8.88 5.64
N HIS A 363 7.28 -10.19 5.80
CA HIS A 363 6.03 -10.75 6.33
C HIS A 363 5.81 -10.49 7.82
N THR A 364 4.53 -10.51 8.23
CA THR A 364 4.15 -10.37 9.65
C THR A 364 4.62 -11.54 10.50
N SER A 365 4.72 -12.74 9.92
CA SER A 365 5.16 -13.96 10.59
C SER A 365 4.34 -14.19 11.87
N VAL A 366 4.98 -14.42 13.02
CA VAL A 366 4.30 -14.59 14.32
C VAL A 366 3.96 -13.25 15.00
N TYR A 367 4.25 -12.12 14.35
CA TYR A 367 4.05 -10.77 14.87
C TYR A 367 2.77 -10.12 14.33
N GLY A 368 1.75 -10.92 14.03
CA GLY A 368 0.42 -10.48 13.60
C GLY A 368 -0.68 -10.81 14.60
N GLU A 369 -1.90 -10.97 14.08
CA GLU A 369 -3.07 -11.40 14.86
C GLU A 369 -3.78 -12.60 14.22
N ARG A 370 -4.49 -13.38 15.04
CA ARG A 370 -5.35 -14.48 14.60
C ARG A 370 -6.71 -14.32 15.25
N LYS A 371 -7.77 -14.32 14.44
CA LYS A 371 -9.16 -14.09 14.90
C LYS A 371 -9.31 -12.82 15.76
N GLY A 372 -8.65 -11.73 15.35
CA GLY A 372 -8.72 -10.41 16.01
C GLY A 372 -7.95 -10.30 17.33
N LYS A 373 -7.10 -11.28 17.67
CA LYS A 373 -6.24 -11.26 18.87
C LYS A 373 -4.79 -11.47 18.50
N LEU A 374 -3.89 -10.77 19.18
CA LEU A 374 -2.45 -11.00 19.05
C LEU A 374 -2.11 -12.44 19.48
N LEU A 375 -1.11 -13.01 18.84
CA LEU A 375 -0.62 -14.34 19.18
C LEU A 375 -0.04 -14.35 20.61
N THR A 376 -0.33 -15.40 21.37
CA THR A 376 0.26 -15.61 22.70
C THR A 376 1.73 -15.98 22.61
N LYS A 377 2.46 -16.00 23.74
CA LYS A 377 3.86 -16.41 23.76
C LYS A 377 4.03 -17.85 23.27
N GLU A 378 3.12 -18.73 23.66
CA GLU A 378 3.09 -20.15 23.27
C GLU A 378 2.86 -20.29 21.75
N GLN A 379 1.93 -19.51 21.19
CA GLN A 379 1.70 -19.51 19.74
C GLN A 379 2.88 -18.96 18.96
N LYS A 380 3.53 -17.90 19.45
CA LYS A 380 4.74 -17.34 18.83
C LYS A 380 5.93 -18.32 18.87
N SER A 381 5.98 -19.20 19.87
CA SER A 381 7.00 -20.25 19.96
C SER A 381 6.80 -21.41 18.97
N ASP A 382 5.66 -21.44 18.25
CA ASP A 382 5.34 -22.43 17.21
C ASP A 382 5.12 -21.75 15.84
N PRO A 383 6.17 -21.16 15.24
CA PRO A 383 6.06 -20.47 13.95
C PRO A 383 5.60 -21.39 12.82
N LYS A 384 5.81 -22.71 12.92
CA LYS A 384 5.37 -23.68 11.91
C LYS A 384 3.85 -23.65 11.70
N ASN A 385 3.08 -23.47 12.78
CA ASN A 385 1.61 -23.46 12.73
C ASN A 385 0.99 -22.06 12.83
N PHE A 386 1.77 -21.06 13.24
CA PHE A 386 1.26 -19.73 13.56
C PHE A 386 1.91 -18.58 12.80
N ALA A 387 2.99 -18.79 12.04
CA ALA A 387 3.54 -17.72 11.21
C ALA A 387 2.60 -17.40 10.04
N ASP A 388 2.30 -16.11 9.89
CA ASP A 388 1.61 -15.56 8.74
C ASP A 388 2.66 -15.13 7.69
N CYS A 389 2.77 -15.92 6.62
CA CYS A 389 3.67 -15.67 5.49
C CYS A 389 2.89 -15.20 4.25
N ILE A 390 1.78 -14.50 4.48
CA ILE A 390 0.92 -13.90 3.47
C ILE A 390 0.91 -12.38 3.64
N HIS A 391 0.63 -11.91 4.86
CA HIS A 391 0.52 -10.48 5.13
C HIS A 391 1.87 -9.84 5.43
N TRP A 392 1.94 -8.52 5.26
CA TRP A 392 3.15 -7.73 5.32
C TRP A 392 3.17 -6.82 6.56
N CYS A 393 4.34 -6.67 7.18
CA CYS A 393 4.53 -5.65 8.20
C CYS A 393 4.40 -4.25 7.59
N LEU A 394 3.92 -3.28 8.37
CA LEU A 394 3.90 -1.86 8.00
C LEU A 394 4.65 -1.02 9.06
N PRO A 395 5.58 -0.13 8.65
CA PRO A 395 6.05 0.13 7.29
C PRO A 395 6.77 -1.09 6.67
N GLY A 396 6.74 -1.22 5.35
CA GLY A 396 7.28 -2.39 4.63
C GLY A 396 6.90 -2.46 3.14
N VAL A 397 6.81 -3.67 2.61
CA VAL A 397 6.62 -3.95 1.17
C VAL A 397 5.44 -3.20 0.53
N PRO A 398 4.25 -3.08 1.17
CA PRO A 398 3.14 -2.32 0.59
C PRO A 398 3.41 -0.83 0.42
N ASP A 399 4.38 -0.25 1.14
CA ASP A 399 4.78 1.14 0.95
C ASP A 399 5.38 1.33 -0.45
N THR A 400 6.23 0.39 -0.89
CA THR A 400 6.80 0.39 -2.25
C THR A 400 5.73 0.20 -3.33
N TRP A 401 4.70 -0.61 -3.09
CA TRP A 401 3.57 -0.71 -4.03
C TRP A 401 2.88 0.66 -4.19
N ASN A 402 2.72 1.38 -3.09
CA ASN A 402 2.15 2.73 -3.08
C ASN A 402 3.09 3.79 -3.68
N GLU A 403 4.41 3.64 -3.53
CA GLU A 403 5.39 4.48 -4.24
C GLU A 403 5.28 4.32 -5.76
N ILE A 404 5.14 3.09 -6.25
CA ILE A 404 4.93 2.80 -7.68
C ILE A 404 3.59 3.37 -8.14
N LEU A 405 2.51 3.16 -7.39
CA LEU A 405 1.20 3.76 -7.70
C LEU A 405 1.28 5.30 -7.74
N TYR A 406 1.94 5.91 -6.77
CA TYR A 406 2.19 7.35 -6.71
C TYR A 406 2.96 7.84 -7.94
N ALA A 407 4.03 7.14 -8.32
CA ALA A 407 4.85 7.49 -9.47
C ALA A 407 4.01 7.49 -10.77
N VAL A 408 3.18 6.46 -10.96
CA VAL A 408 2.27 6.34 -12.11
C VAL A 408 1.21 7.45 -12.09
N LEU A 409 0.63 7.76 -10.94
CA LEU A 409 -0.35 8.84 -10.78
C LEU A 409 0.25 10.23 -11.05
N LEU A 410 1.48 10.46 -10.59
CA LEU A 410 2.22 11.71 -10.80
C LEU A 410 2.51 11.92 -12.28
N GLN A 411 2.97 10.88 -13.00
CA GLN A 411 3.22 11.01 -14.44
C GLN A 411 1.96 11.34 -15.24
N ASP A 412 0.83 10.73 -14.90
CA ASP A 412 -0.40 11.08 -15.61
C ASP A 412 -0.86 12.50 -15.34
N TYR A 413 -0.72 12.97 -14.10
CA TYR A 413 -1.17 14.31 -13.73
C TYR A 413 -0.51 15.36 -14.62
N ARG A 414 0.72 15.11 -15.09
CA ARG A 414 1.47 16.01 -15.99
C ARG A 414 0.99 16.00 -17.44
N LYS A 415 0.29 14.96 -17.88
CA LYS A 415 -0.19 14.85 -19.27
C LYS A 415 -1.47 15.67 -19.52
N PHE A 416 -2.01 16.30 -18.48
CA PHE A 416 -3.15 17.23 -18.49
C PHE A 416 -2.70 18.58 -17.97
#